data_AF-A0A2M9R5Z0-F1
#
_entry.id   AF-A0A2M9R5Z0-F1
#
_cell.length_a   1.000
_cell.length_b   1.000
_cell.length_c   1.000
_cell.angle_alpha   90.00
_cell.angle_beta   90.00
_cell.angle_gamma   90.00
#
_symmetry.space_group_name_H-M   'P 1'
#
loop_
_entity.id
_entity.type
_entity.pdbx_description
1 polymer ?
#
loop_
_entity_poly.entity_id
_entity_poly.type
_entity_poly.pdbx_seq_one_letter_code
_entity_poly.pdbx_strand_id
1 'polypeptide(L)'
;MKQKYLFIIILFLTINLSGFAQNQPKDNQKDNQIEGLQIYPNPVTDKQVVVSTSSNSTKQIELFDLLGKKVYATQSDAERVVLQLEDLKPGIYLIRVTEKKQTVTRKLVLK
;
A
#
# COMPACT_ATOMS: atom_id res chain seq x y z
N MET A 1 6.58 -54.73 -16.55
CA MET A 1 6.37 -53.75 -15.45
C MET A 1 6.94 -52.35 -15.73
N LYS A 2 7.96 -52.18 -16.60
CA LYS A 2 8.61 -50.87 -16.84
C LYS A 2 7.78 -49.83 -17.63
N GLN A 3 6.82 -50.26 -18.46
CA GLN A 3 6.05 -49.33 -19.31
C GLN A 3 4.97 -48.53 -18.56
N LYS A 4 4.51 -49.01 -17.40
CA LYS A 4 3.51 -48.30 -16.57
C LYS A 4 4.10 -47.06 -15.90
N TYR A 5 5.38 -47.09 -15.55
CA TYR A 5 6.09 -45.95 -14.96
C TYR A 5 6.38 -44.85 -16.00
N LEU A 6 6.54 -45.21 -17.28
CA LEU A 6 6.72 -44.25 -18.36
C LEU A 6 5.45 -43.40 -18.56
N PHE A 7 4.27 -43.99 -18.40
CA PHE A 7 2.99 -43.26 -18.42
C PHE A 7 2.80 -42.35 -17.20
N ILE A 8 3.28 -42.77 -16.02
CA ILE A 8 3.19 -42.00 -14.77
C ILE A 8 4.12 -40.78 -14.80
N ILE A 9 5.29 -40.88 -15.44
CA ILE A 9 6.23 -39.76 -15.59
C ILE A 9 5.71 -38.72 -16.59
N ILE A 10 5.05 -39.15 -17.67
CA ILE A 10 4.41 -38.24 -18.65
C ILE A 10 3.24 -37.46 -18.02
N LEU A 11 2.49 -38.09 -17.10
CA LEU A 11 1.36 -37.45 -16.40
C LEU A 11 1.81 -36.32 -15.44
N PHE A 12 3.02 -36.40 -14.89
CA PHE A 12 3.57 -35.35 -14.02
C PHE A 12 4.20 -34.18 -14.79
N LEU A 13 4.58 -34.38 -16.05
CA LEU A 13 5.26 -33.34 -16.85
C LEU A 13 4.28 -32.33 -17.48
N THR A 14 2.99 -32.68 -17.61
CA THR A 14 1.97 -31.85 -18.29
C THR A 14 1.24 -30.87 -17.37
N ILE A 15 1.54 -30.83 -16.06
CA ILE A 15 0.79 -30.00 -15.09
C ILE A 15 1.32 -28.57 -14.98
N ASN A 16 2.49 -28.25 -15.56
CA ASN A 16 3.04 -26.88 -15.53
C ASN A 16 2.83 -26.14 -16.85
N LEU A 17 1.58 -25.89 -17.25
CA LEU A 17 1.29 -24.92 -18.31
C LEU A 17 0.00 -24.13 -18.07
N SER A 18 -0.21 -23.65 -16.85
CA SER A 18 -1.08 -22.49 -16.64
C SER A 18 -0.21 -21.23 -16.75
N GLY A 19 0.02 -20.79 -17.99
CA GLY A 19 0.50 -19.45 -18.27
C GLY A 19 -0.58 -18.45 -17.85
N PHE A 20 -0.57 -18.05 -16.58
CA PHE A 20 -1.36 -16.92 -16.13
C PHE A 20 -0.72 -15.66 -16.69
N ALA A 21 -1.18 -15.22 -17.86
CA ALA A 21 -1.05 -13.82 -18.24
C ALA A 21 -1.89 -13.03 -17.23
N GLN A 22 -1.25 -12.55 -16.17
CA GLN A 22 -1.91 -11.71 -15.18
C GLN A 22 -2.18 -10.34 -15.83
N ASN A 23 -3.35 -10.23 -16.47
CA ASN A 23 -3.98 -8.95 -16.68
C ASN A 23 -4.16 -8.34 -15.30
N GLN A 24 -3.28 -7.39 -14.98
CA GLN A 24 -3.36 -6.58 -13.78
C GLN A 24 -4.75 -5.91 -13.80
N PRO A 25 -5.65 -6.22 -12.85
CA PRO A 25 -6.91 -5.52 -12.76
C PRO A 25 -6.58 -4.03 -12.68
N LYS A 26 -7.11 -3.23 -13.63
CA LYS A 26 -7.13 -1.77 -13.47
C LYS A 26 -7.78 -1.52 -12.13
N ASP A 27 -7.00 -0.90 -11.26
CA ASP A 27 -7.25 -0.68 -9.85
C ASP A 27 -8.48 0.22 -9.65
N ASN A 28 -9.66 -0.35 -9.86
CA ASN A 28 -10.92 0.23 -9.39
C ASN A 28 -11.01 -0.09 -7.91
N GLN A 29 -10.09 0.43 -7.09
CA GLN A 29 -10.33 0.48 -5.66
C GLN A 29 -11.55 1.37 -5.48
N LYS A 30 -12.70 0.77 -5.22
CA LYS A 30 -13.58 1.27 -4.17
C LYS A 30 -12.78 1.20 -2.88
N ASP A 31 -11.79 2.07 -2.77
CA ASP A 31 -11.11 2.40 -1.53
C ASP A 31 -12.26 2.78 -0.58
N ASN A 32 -12.18 2.42 0.69
CA ASN A 32 -13.09 2.99 1.68
C ASN A 32 -12.72 4.47 1.76
N GLN A 33 -13.30 5.27 0.85
CA GLN A 33 -12.80 6.59 0.50
C GLN A 33 -13.14 7.53 1.65
N ILE A 34 -12.13 7.85 2.44
CA ILE A 34 -12.13 9.09 3.22
C ILE A 34 -12.32 10.22 2.21
N GLU A 35 -13.40 10.98 2.39
CA GLU A 35 -13.82 12.02 1.45
C GLU A 35 -12.72 13.09 1.34
N GLY A 36 -12.36 13.43 0.09
CA GLY A 36 -11.31 14.40 -0.18
C GLY A 36 -9.90 13.98 0.23
N LEU A 37 -9.64 12.70 0.54
CA LEU A 37 -8.31 12.26 0.95
C LEU A 37 -7.27 12.42 -0.15
N GLN A 38 -6.36 13.36 0.05
CA GLN A 38 -5.19 13.60 -0.77
C GLN A 38 -3.91 13.44 0.06
N ILE A 39 -2.90 12.83 -0.54
CA ILE A 39 -1.57 12.63 0.06
C ILE A 39 -0.54 13.04 -0.97
N TYR A 40 0.20 14.11 -0.72
CA TYR A 40 1.13 14.68 -1.70
C TYR A 40 2.26 15.49 -1.03
N PRO A 41 3.40 15.69 -1.72
CA PRO A 41 3.77 15.07 -2.99
C PRO A 41 4.08 13.58 -2.82
N ASN A 42 4.04 12.83 -3.92
CA ASN A 42 4.55 11.47 -3.99
C ASN A 42 5.14 11.27 -5.40
N PRO A 43 6.47 11.11 -5.57
CA PRO A 43 7.50 10.98 -4.53
C PRO A 43 7.74 12.23 -3.68
N VAL A 44 8.11 12.04 -2.41
CA VAL A 44 8.48 13.08 -1.44
C VAL A 44 9.97 13.39 -1.54
N THR A 45 10.34 14.64 -1.83
CA THR A 45 11.75 15.07 -1.90
C THR A 45 12.22 15.74 -0.62
N ASP A 46 11.37 16.55 0.02
CA ASP A 46 11.81 17.48 1.06
C ASP A 46 11.47 17.00 2.47
N LYS A 47 11.32 15.67 2.63
CA LYS A 47 10.86 15.00 3.87
C LYS A 47 9.54 15.53 4.44
N GLN A 48 8.80 16.31 3.66
CA GLN A 48 7.50 16.84 4.01
C GLN A 48 6.40 16.21 3.16
N VAL A 49 5.35 15.72 3.80
CA VAL A 49 4.15 15.23 3.11
C VAL A 49 2.90 15.86 3.71
N VAL A 50 1.98 16.23 2.84
CA VAL A 50 0.68 16.78 3.20
C VAL A 50 -0.36 15.69 3.10
N VAL A 51 -1.16 15.56 4.16
CA VAL A 51 -2.37 14.75 4.18
C VAL A 51 -3.55 15.70 4.34
N SER A 52 -4.48 15.70 3.39
CA SER A 52 -5.70 16.50 3.48
C SER A 52 -6.95 15.67 3.25
N THR A 53 -8.06 16.06 3.85
CA THR A 53 -9.39 15.45 3.71
C THR A 53 -10.46 16.53 3.69
N SER A 54 -11.69 16.22 3.30
CA SER A 54 -12.81 17.17 3.33
C SER A 54 -13.37 17.47 4.73
N SER A 55 -12.99 16.71 5.78
CA SER A 55 -13.58 16.82 7.11
C SER A 55 -12.56 17.18 8.21
N ASN A 56 -13.02 17.90 9.24
CA ASN A 56 -12.25 18.17 10.46
C ASN A 56 -12.36 17.05 11.51
N SER A 57 -12.69 15.82 11.09
CA SER A 57 -12.75 14.70 12.02
C SER A 57 -11.33 14.29 12.42
N THR A 58 -11.18 13.72 13.60
CA THR A 58 -9.88 13.25 14.06
C THR A 58 -9.34 12.13 13.15
N LYS A 59 -8.13 12.33 12.64
CA LYS A 59 -7.40 11.43 11.76
C LYS A 59 -6.21 10.87 12.51
N GLN A 60 -6.05 9.56 12.45
CA GLN A 60 -4.83 8.89 12.85
C GLN A 60 -4.00 8.61 11.58
N ILE A 61 -2.78 9.15 11.54
CA ILE A 61 -1.88 9.01 10.41
C ILE A 61 -0.64 8.25 10.87
N GLU A 62 -0.36 7.13 10.22
CA GLU A 62 0.74 6.24 10.57
C GLU A 62 1.55 5.88 9.33
N LEU A 63 2.87 5.76 9.45
CA LEU A 63 3.71 5.20 8.41
C LEU A 63 4.32 3.88 8.86
N PHE A 64 4.39 2.94 7.92
CA PHE A 64 4.99 1.63 8.08
C PHE A 64 6.07 1.40 7.03
N ASP A 65 7.13 0.68 7.41
CA ASP A 65 8.07 0.13 6.43
C ASP A 65 7.48 -1.09 5.69
N LEU A 66 8.24 -1.65 4.74
CA LEU A 66 7.81 -2.81 3.94
C LEU A 66 7.63 -4.10 4.76
N LEU A 67 8.20 -4.16 5.97
CA LEU A 67 8.05 -5.28 6.90
C LEU A 67 6.86 -5.08 7.85
N GLY A 68 6.15 -3.95 7.74
CA GLY A 68 5.01 -3.61 8.59
C GLY A 68 5.40 -3.01 9.94
N LYS A 69 6.66 -2.64 10.15
CA LYS A 69 7.08 -1.92 11.36
C LYS A 69 6.56 -0.49 11.29
N LYS A 70 5.86 -0.04 12.34
CA LYS A 70 5.44 1.36 12.49
C LYS A 70 6.67 2.24 12.72
N VAL A 71 6.87 3.23 11.86
CA VAL A 71 8.02 4.15 11.91
C VAL A 71 7.63 5.60 12.23
N TYR A 72 6.36 5.95 12.04
CA TYR A 72 5.81 7.26 12.36
C TYR A 72 4.35 7.14 12.76
N ALA A 73 3.89 7.98 13.68
CA ALA A 73 2.48 8.09 14.04
C ALA A 73 2.17 9.51 14.52
N THR A 74 1.03 10.05 14.07
CA THR A 74 0.48 11.29 14.57
C THR A 74 -1.05 11.27 14.52
N GLN A 75 -1.66 12.22 15.21
CA GLN A 75 -3.11 12.41 15.23
C GLN A 75 -3.43 13.89 15.10
N SER A 76 -4.41 14.22 14.25
CA SER A 76 -4.86 15.60 14.07
C SER A 76 -6.31 15.63 13.60
N ASP A 77 -7.06 16.64 14.03
CA ASP A 77 -8.41 16.95 13.57
C ASP A 77 -8.42 17.96 12.41
N ALA A 78 -7.30 18.60 12.09
CA ALA A 78 -7.22 19.55 10.98
C ALA A 78 -7.54 18.89 9.63
N GLU A 79 -8.27 19.61 8.76
CA GLU A 79 -8.51 19.23 7.36
C GLU A 79 -7.21 19.02 6.57
N ARG A 80 -6.14 19.76 6.91
CA ARG A 80 -4.83 19.70 6.27
C ARG A 80 -3.75 19.53 7.32
N VAL A 81 -2.99 18.43 7.23
CA VAL A 81 -1.91 18.08 8.14
C VAL A 81 -0.60 18.03 7.36
N VAL A 82 0.42 18.70 7.85
CA VAL A 82 1.79 18.64 7.30
C VAL A 82 2.61 17.72 8.20
N LEU A 83 3.11 16.62 7.63
CA LEU A 83 3.98 15.68 8.32
C LEU A 83 5.43 16.00 7.98
N GLN A 84 6.25 16.03 9.01
CA GLN A 84 7.70 16.19 8.95
C GLN A 84 8.34 14.82 9.21
N LEU A 85 9.11 14.32 8.24
CA LEU A 85 9.63 12.95 8.17
C LEU A 85 11.17 12.92 8.10
N GLU A 86 11.85 13.87 8.76
CA GLU A 86 13.30 14.08 8.68
C GLU A 86 14.10 12.85 9.12
N ASP A 87 13.57 12.11 10.11
CA ASP A 87 14.22 10.91 10.65
C ASP A 87 14.08 9.67 9.75
N LEU A 88 13.28 9.76 8.67
CA LEU A 88 13.02 8.63 7.77
C LEU A 88 13.98 8.63 6.58
N LYS A 89 14.69 7.50 6.41
CA LYS A 89 15.57 7.26 5.26
C LYS A 89 14.78 7.20 3.95
N PRO A 90 15.39 7.57 2.80
CA PRO A 90 14.81 7.33 1.48
C PRO A 90 14.38 5.87 1.31
N GLY A 91 13.22 5.64 0.68
CA GLY A 91 12.65 4.31 0.55
C GLY A 91 11.14 4.32 0.28
N ILE A 92 10.57 3.12 0.25
CA ILE A 92 9.13 2.91 0.08
C ILE A 92 8.51 2.65 1.44
N TYR A 93 7.40 3.33 1.71
CA TYR A 93 6.62 3.23 2.93
C TYR A 93 5.14 3.04 2.61
N LEU A 94 4.37 2.58 3.60
CA LEU A 94 2.92 2.58 3.57
C LEU A 94 2.42 3.65 4.51
N ILE A 95 1.68 4.64 4.00
CA ILE A 95 0.97 5.62 4.81
C ILE A 95 -0.46 5.14 5.02
N ARG A 96 -0.86 5.01 6.28
CA ARG A 96 -2.20 4.61 6.72
C ARG A 96 -2.88 5.80 7.37
N VAL A 97 -4.03 6.19 6.81
CA VAL A 97 -4.87 7.26 7.35
C VAL A 97 -6.18 6.63 7.80
N THR A 98 -6.52 6.81 9.07
CA THR A 98 -7.79 6.37 9.64
C THR A 98 -8.60 7.58 10.08
N GLU A 99 -9.79 7.75 9.52
CA GLU A 99 -10.74 8.79 9.90
C GLU A 99 -12.08 8.13 10.25
N LYS A 100 -12.57 8.35 11.48
CA LYS A 100 -13.76 7.66 12.03
C LYS A 100 -13.63 6.14 11.98
N LYS A 101 -14.32 5.49 11.03
CA LYS A 101 -14.34 4.03 10.80
C LYS A 101 -13.70 3.64 9.47
N GLN A 102 -13.18 4.61 8.72
CA GLN A 102 -12.60 4.40 7.41
C GLN A 102 -11.08 4.44 7.53
N THR A 103 -10.42 3.45 6.97
CA THR A 103 -8.96 3.38 6.92
C THR A 103 -8.54 3.22 5.47
N VAL A 104 -7.68 4.12 5.01
CA VAL A 104 -7.06 4.08 3.68
C VAL A 104 -5.55 3.89 3.87
N THR A 105 -4.96 3.00 3.09
CA THR A 105 -3.51 2.78 3.08
C THR A 105 -2.98 3.01 1.67
N ARG A 106 -1.97 3.88 1.52
CA ARG A 106 -1.35 4.19 0.23
C ARG A 106 0.16 3.96 0.28
N LYS A 107 0.74 3.63 -0.87
CA LYS A 107 2.20 3.59 -1.05
C LYS A 107 2.76 5.00 -1.10
N LEU A 108 3.80 5.28 -0.33
CA LEU A 108 4.52 6.54 -0.31
C LEU A 108 5.99 6.30 -0.65
N VAL A 109 6.56 7.11 -1.55
CA VAL A 109 7.97 7.01 -1.95
C VAL A 109 8.70 8.23 -1.41
N LEU A 110 9.67 8.03 -0.52
CA LEU A 110 10.58 9.07 -0.04
C LEU A 110 11.89 8.98 -0.83
N LYS A 111 12.31 10.10 -1.41
CA LYS A 111 13.64 10.26 -2.02
C LYS A 111 14.68 10.71 -0.99
#